data_AF-A0A3P7XBK2-F1
#
_entry.id   AF-A0A3P7XBK2-F1
#
_cell.length_a   1.000
_cell.length_b   1.000
_cell.length_c   1.000
_cell.angle_alpha   90.00
_cell.angle_beta   90.00
_cell.angle_gamma   90.00
#
_symmetry.space_group_name_H-M   'P 1'
#
loop_
_entity.id
_entity.type
_entity.pdbx_description
1 polymer ?
#
loop_
_entity_poly.entity_id
_entity_poly.type
_entity_poly.pdbx_seq_one_letter_code
_entity_poly.pdbx_strand_id
1 'polypeptide(L)'
;MNKLNVTQNHGYGISLWLSNLQGSGGNSASVLGMMNIIPYNARGLLDICSAQKEFEVLNRIIMFYKYDSHTVDCVKIFTSPERSIGFRFLLINPYDGSQMNYGRLDSVTLYSDAKFTQIIHQFTSQTSDWSLNIQAQSLLAIHMRANAANGIYGFIAEITVVPTLTQTCQCVFTEIT
;
A
#
# COMPACT_ATOMS: atom_id res chain seq x y z
N MET A 1 -5.11 12.44 -48.22
CA MET A 1 -4.05 12.78 -47.25
C MET A 1 -4.72 13.08 -45.92
N ASN A 2 -4.62 12.18 -44.95
CA ASN A 2 -5.27 12.35 -43.64
C ASN A 2 -4.35 13.17 -42.72
N LYS A 3 -4.79 14.39 -42.37
CA LYS A 3 -4.15 15.17 -41.30
C LYS A 3 -4.51 14.55 -39.96
N LEU A 4 -3.54 13.91 -39.32
CA LEU A 4 -3.62 13.56 -37.90
C LEU A 4 -3.62 14.85 -37.09
N ASN A 5 -4.77 15.17 -36.49
CA ASN A 5 -4.93 16.29 -35.59
C ASN A 5 -4.57 15.83 -34.17
N VAL A 6 -3.35 16.13 -33.74
CA VAL A 6 -2.85 15.77 -32.40
C VAL A 6 -2.87 17.02 -31.52
N THR A 7 -4.06 17.38 -31.04
CA THR A 7 -4.25 18.40 -30.01
C THR A 7 -4.35 17.73 -28.64
N GLN A 8 -3.79 18.36 -27.60
CA GLN A 8 -3.80 17.87 -26.19
C GLN A 8 -2.90 16.67 -25.89
N ASN A 9 -1.78 16.51 -26.61
CA ASN A 9 -0.69 15.69 -26.06
C ASN A 9 -0.11 16.44 -24.85
N HIS A 10 -0.55 16.08 -23.65
CA HIS A 10 -0.09 16.64 -22.36
C HIS A 10 1.39 16.35 -22.04
N GLY A 11 2.22 16.07 -23.06
CA GLY A 11 3.64 15.74 -22.93
C GLY A 11 3.88 14.46 -22.14
N TYR A 12 5.15 14.20 -21.84
CA TYR A 12 5.56 13.22 -20.84
C TYR A 12 5.81 13.96 -19.52
N GLY A 13 4.95 13.73 -18.53
CA GLY A 13 5.11 14.29 -17.19
C GLY A 13 5.88 13.35 -16.26
N ILE A 14 6.80 13.88 -15.46
CA ILE A 14 7.44 13.16 -14.36
C ILE A 14 6.64 13.45 -13.08
N SER A 15 6.16 12.41 -12.41
CA SER A 15 5.57 12.53 -11.08
C SER A 15 6.56 12.04 -10.04
N LEU A 16 6.88 12.89 -9.06
CA LEU A 16 7.77 12.59 -7.95
C LEU A 16 6.94 12.50 -6.68
N TRP A 17 6.96 11.33 -6.03
CA TRP A 17 6.33 11.14 -4.73
C TRP A 17 7.40 11.03 -3.65
N LEU A 18 7.37 11.98 -2.71
CA LEU A 18 8.32 12.07 -1.59
C LEU A 18 7.62 11.58 -0.32
N SER A 19 8.10 10.47 0.24
CA SER A 19 7.62 9.94 1.51
C SER A 19 8.70 10.05 2.56
N ASN A 20 8.48 10.92 3.54
CA ASN A 20 9.35 11.00 4.73
C ASN A 20 8.95 9.90 5.70
N LEU A 21 9.95 9.15 6.17
CA LEU A 21 9.81 8.08 7.15
C LEU A 21 9.49 8.71 8.51
N GLN A 22 8.21 8.99 8.78
CA GLN A 22 7.79 9.50 10.08
C GLN A 22 7.81 8.33 11.07
N GLY A 23 8.51 8.53 12.19
CA GLY A 23 8.45 7.61 13.33
C GLY A 23 7.02 7.45 13.85
N SER A 24 6.80 6.49 14.76
CA SER A 24 5.48 5.98 15.18
C SER A 24 4.50 6.99 15.81
N GLY A 25 4.76 8.30 15.75
CA GLY A 25 3.92 9.38 16.28
C GLY A 25 3.52 10.47 15.27
N GLY A 26 3.85 10.32 13.98
CA GLY A 26 3.43 11.28 12.95
C GLY A 26 2.04 10.96 12.40
N ASN A 27 1.09 11.91 12.53
CA ASN A 27 -0.25 11.78 11.91
C ASN A 27 -0.10 11.62 10.39
N SER A 28 -0.54 10.48 9.87
CA SER A 28 -0.53 10.17 8.43
C SER A 28 -1.36 11.21 7.66
N ALA A 29 -0.69 12.11 6.94
CA ALA A 29 -1.33 13.07 6.05
C ALA A 29 -2.13 12.32 4.95
N SER A 30 -3.34 12.82 4.67
CA SER A 30 -4.37 12.32 3.74
C SER A 30 -4.08 10.94 3.11
N VAL A 31 -4.57 9.88 3.76
CA VAL A 31 -4.55 8.54 3.17
C VAL A 31 -5.47 8.47 1.95
N LEU A 32 -6.54 9.28 1.90
CA LEU A 32 -7.51 9.22 0.80
C LEU A 32 -7.07 10.00 -0.44
N GLY A 33 -7.00 9.35 -1.60
CA GLY A 33 -6.77 10.03 -2.88
C GLY A 33 -6.85 9.13 -4.11
N MET A 34 -7.06 9.74 -5.28
CA MET A 34 -7.31 9.03 -6.54
C MET A 34 -6.08 8.30 -7.08
N MET A 35 -6.31 7.10 -7.64
CA MET A 35 -5.23 6.21 -8.12
C MET A 35 -4.73 6.51 -9.54
N ASN A 36 -5.23 7.59 -10.17
CA ASN A 36 -4.82 8.00 -11.53
C ASN A 36 -3.34 8.37 -11.67
N ILE A 37 -2.65 8.57 -10.54
CA ILE A 37 -1.24 8.98 -10.50
C ILE A 37 -0.31 7.81 -10.86
N ILE A 38 -0.72 6.55 -10.62
CA ILE A 38 0.12 5.39 -10.87
C ILE A 38 -0.19 4.77 -12.25
N PRO A 39 0.81 4.67 -13.13
CA PRO A 39 0.70 3.88 -14.36
C PRO A 39 0.66 2.39 -14.00
N TYR A 40 0.00 1.58 -14.84
CA TYR A 40 -0.08 0.12 -14.64
C TYR A 40 1.30 -0.56 -14.53
N ASN A 41 2.34 0.06 -15.08
CA ASN A 41 3.71 -0.45 -15.09
C ASN A 41 4.67 0.40 -14.24
N ALA A 42 4.28 0.71 -13.00
CA ALA A 42 5.15 1.46 -12.09
C ALA A 42 6.36 0.62 -11.65
N ARG A 43 7.54 0.95 -12.18
CA ARG A 43 8.80 0.31 -11.79
C ARG A 43 9.13 0.68 -10.34
N GLY A 44 9.65 -0.28 -9.58
CA GLY A 44 10.00 -0.10 -8.17
C GLY A 44 8.83 -0.20 -7.19
N LEU A 45 7.60 -0.34 -7.69
CA LEU A 45 6.43 -0.69 -6.88
C LEU A 45 6.06 -2.16 -7.09
N LEU A 46 5.71 -2.84 -6.01
CA LEU A 46 5.24 -4.21 -6.05
C LEU A 46 3.73 -4.24 -6.33
N ASP A 47 3.32 -4.85 -7.44
CA ASP A 47 1.92 -5.17 -7.68
C ASP A 47 1.48 -6.35 -6.79
N ILE A 48 0.43 -6.16 -5.99
CA ILE A 48 -0.14 -7.21 -5.13
C ILE A 48 -0.66 -8.42 -5.92
N CYS A 49 -0.99 -8.27 -7.20
CA CYS A 49 -1.47 -9.36 -8.05
C CYS A 49 -0.37 -9.97 -8.93
N SER A 50 0.89 -9.56 -8.75
CA SER A 50 2.03 -10.17 -9.45
C SER A 50 2.23 -11.66 -9.08
N ALA A 51 2.90 -12.44 -9.92
CA ALA A 51 3.02 -13.89 -9.74
C ALA A 51 3.85 -14.34 -8.51
N GLN A 52 4.89 -13.60 -8.15
CA GLN A 52 5.76 -13.95 -7.01
C GLN A 52 4.99 -13.75 -5.70
N LYS A 53 4.77 -14.80 -4.91
CA LYS A 53 3.92 -14.72 -3.70
C LYS A 53 4.68 -14.30 -2.45
N GLU A 54 5.96 -14.64 -2.36
CA GLU A 54 6.78 -14.50 -1.16
C GLU A 54 7.92 -13.49 -1.37
N PHE A 55 8.10 -12.62 -0.38
CA PHE A 55 9.13 -11.59 -0.36
C PHE A 55 9.77 -11.50 1.01
N GLU A 56 11.10 -11.50 1.03
CA GLU A 56 11.87 -11.12 2.21
C GLU A 56 12.00 -9.59 2.25
N VAL A 57 11.57 -8.98 3.34
CA VAL A 57 11.63 -7.52 3.53
C VAL A 57 12.91 -7.18 4.28
N LEU A 58 13.85 -6.52 3.59
CA LEU A 58 15.11 -6.06 4.20
C LEU A 58 14.93 -4.70 4.89
N ASN A 59 14.38 -3.73 4.16
CA ASN A 59 14.14 -2.37 4.66
C ASN A 59 12.69 -1.98 4.44
N ARG A 60 12.28 -1.85 3.18
CA ARG A 60 10.98 -1.33 2.78
C ARG A 60 10.57 -1.87 1.41
N ILE A 61 9.29 -2.17 1.26
CA ILE A 61 8.63 -2.47 -0.02
C ILE A 61 7.42 -1.55 -0.12
N ILE A 62 7.28 -0.88 -1.26
CA ILE A 62 6.04 -0.17 -1.59
C ILE A 62 5.22 -1.07 -2.49
N MET A 63 4.02 -1.40 -2.04
CA MET A 63 3.07 -2.23 -2.75
C MET A 63 1.90 -1.39 -3.24
N PHE A 64 1.34 -1.73 -4.39
CA PHE A 64 0.16 -1.05 -4.90
C PHE A 64 -0.86 -2.02 -5.48
N TYR A 65 -2.07 -1.52 -5.62
CA TYR A 65 -3.12 -2.12 -6.43
C TYR A 65 -3.90 -1.01 -7.14
N LYS A 66 -4.27 -1.27 -8.38
CA LYS A 66 -5.15 -0.41 -9.17
C LYS A 66 -6.29 -1.25 -9.71
N TYR A 67 -7.53 -0.76 -9.52
CA TYR A 67 -8.70 -1.48 -9.99
C TYR A 67 -8.73 -1.56 -11.52
N ASP A 68 -9.34 -2.63 -12.01
CA ASP A 68 -9.59 -2.86 -13.43
C ASP A 68 -10.97 -3.53 -13.60
N SER A 69 -11.34 -3.82 -14.84
CA SER A 69 -12.64 -4.36 -15.25
C SER A 69 -12.86 -5.84 -14.86
N HIS A 70 -12.01 -6.40 -14.00
CA HIS A 70 -12.04 -7.79 -13.56
C HIS A 70 -11.96 -7.87 -12.04
N THR A 71 -12.61 -8.87 -11.46
CA THR A 71 -12.49 -9.17 -10.04
C THR A 71 -11.18 -9.92 -9.77
N VAL A 72 -10.57 -9.66 -8.62
CA VAL A 72 -9.30 -10.29 -8.22
C VAL A 72 -9.33 -10.74 -6.78
N ASP A 73 -8.57 -11.79 -6.51
CA ASP A 73 -8.29 -12.32 -5.18
C ASP A 73 -6.79 -12.66 -5.14
N CYS A 74 -6.01 -11.75 -4.52
CA CYS A 74 -4.56 -11.72 -4.59
C CYS A 74 -3.95 -11.86 -3.19
N VAL A 75 -2.85 -12.60 -3.09
CA VAL A 75 -2.14 -12.84 -1.83
C VAL A 75 -0.65 -12.56 -1.93
N LYS A 76 -0.08 -12.02 -0.86
CA LYS A 76 1.36 -11.79 -0.71
C LYS A 76 1.78 -12.15 0.70
N ILE A 77 2.96 -12.76 0.83
CA ILE A 77 3.54 -13.12 2.11
C ILE A 77 4.88 -12.39 2.22
N PHE A 78 5.04 -11.67 3.32
CA PHE A 78 6.23 -10.93 3.65
C PHE A 78 6.88 -11.54 4.88
N THR A 79 8.17 -11.84 4.79
CA THR A 79 8.97 -12.36 5.90
C THR A 79 10.11 -11.41 6.22
N SER A 80 10.56 -11.44 7.47
CA SER A 80 11.76 -10.72 7.89
C SER A 80 12.64 -11.61 8.78
N PRO A 81 13.97 -11.49 8.69
CA PRO A 81 14.90 -12.33 9.45
C PRO A 81 15.13 -11.79 10.88
N GLU A 82 14.06 -11.61 11.68
CA GLU A 82 14.04 -11.23 13.13
C GLU A 82 13.55 -9.82 13.50
N ARG A 83 12.87 -9.10 12.61
CA ARG A 83 12.35 -7.76 12.92
C ARG A 83 10.85 -7.68 12.73
N SER A 84 10.15 -6.84 13.51
CA SER A 84 8.73 -6.65 13.29
C SER A 84 8.48 -6.00 11.92
N ILE A 85 7.45 -6.48 11.23
CA ILE A 85 7.01 -5.94 9.94
C ILE A 85 5.86 -4.97 10.20
N GLY A 86 6.02 -3.73 9.76
CA GLY A 86 4.97 -2.72 9.75
C GLY A 86 4.25 -2.68 8.41
N PHE A 87 2.94 -2.48 8.46
CA PHE A 87 2.06 -2.20 7.32
C PHE A 87 1.30 -0.91 7.56
N ARG A 88 1.26 -0.05 6.55
CA ARG A 88 0.42 1.15 6.55
C ARG A 88 0.02 1.56 5.15
N PHE A 89 -1.14 2.19 5.02
CA PHE A 89 -1.52 2.83 3.77
C PHE A 89 -0.81 4.17 3.62
N LEU A 90 -0.33 4.42 2.41
CA LEU A 90 0.22 5.70 1.97
C LEU A 90 -0.83 6.48 1.19
N LEU A 91 -1.62 5.76 0.40
CA LEU A 91 -2.75 6.25 -0.37
C LEU A 91 -3.79 5.13 -0.46
N ILE A 92 -5.08 5.43 -0.37
CA ILE A 92 -6.18 4.47 -0.42
C ILE A 92 -7.40 5.15 -1.00
N ASN A 93 -8.09 4.48 -1.91
CA ASN A 93 -9.38 4.88 -2.44
C ASN A 93 -10.09 3.60 -2.85
N PRO A 94 -10.70 2.88 -1.89
CA PRO A 94 -11.37 1.63 -2.18
C PRO A 94 -12.66 1.91 -2.94
N TYR A 95 -13.05 1.01 -3.82
CA TYR A 95 -14.36 1.07 -4.44
C TYR A 95 -15.42 0.66 -3.40
N ASP A 96 -16.49 1.45 -3.24
CA ASP A 96 -17.61 1.05 -2.40
C ASP A 96 -18.73 0.43 -3.24
N GLY A 97 -18.66 -0.90 -3.40
CA GLY A 97 -19.67 -1.70 -4.07
C GLY A 97 -20.88 -2.07 -3.19
N SER A 98 -21.00 -1.53 -1.97
CA SER A 98 -22.05 -1.89 -1.00
C SER A 98 -23.48 -1.78 -1.56
N GLN A 99 -23.70 -0.84 -2.48
CA GLN A 99 -25.00 -0.57 -3.11
C GLN A 99 -25.37 -1.56 -4.22
N MET A 100 -24.42 -2.33 -4.74
CA MET A 100 -24.63 -3.16 -5.93
C MET A 100 -25.09 -4.60 -5.63
N ASN A 101 -25.39 -4.94 -4.36
CA ASN A 101 -25.86 -6.29 -3.95
C ASN A 101 -24.97 -7.47 -4.41
N TYR A 102 -23.69 -7.25 -4.75
CA TYR A 102 -22.75 -8.32 -5.14
C TYR A 102 -22.26 -9.18 -3.95
N GLY A 103 -22.85 -9.02 -2.76
CA GLY A 103 -22.68 -9.92 -1.61
C GLY A 103 -21.34 -9.89 -0.90
N ARG A 104 -20.27 -9.28 -1.47
CA ARG A 104 -18.96 -9.16 -0.81
C ARG A 104 -18.33 -7.80 -1.03
N LEU A 105 -17.97 -7.15 0.08
CA LEU A 105 -17.19 -5.92 0.09
C LEU A 105 -15.74 -6.20 -0.32
N ASP A 106 -15.14 -5.20 -0.96
CA ASP A 106 -13.70 -5.19 -1.21
C ASP A 106 -12.95 -5.10 0.12
N SER A 107 -11.86 -5.84 0.23
CA SER A 107 -11.16 -5.97 1.50
C SER A 107 -9.67 -6.20 1.34
N VAL A 108 -8.90 -5.63 2.25
CA VAL A 108 -7.49 -5.96 2.49
C VAL A 108 -7.39 -6.54 3.89
N THR A 109 -7.10 -7.83 3.98
CA THR A 109 -7.00 -8.57 5.24
C THR A 109 -5.54 -8.91 5.49
N LEU A 110 -5.09 -8.67 6.72
CA LEU A 110 -3.73 -8.91 7.18
C LEU A 110 -3.73 -10.10 8.12
N TYR A 111 -2.75 -10.99 7.96
CA TYR A 111 -2.61 -12.22 8.73
C TYR A 111 -1.21 -12.36 9.32
N SER A 112 -1.12 -12.99 10.49
CA SER A 112 0.15 -13.33 11.14
C SER A 112 0.72 -14.69 10.71
N ASP A 113 0.01 -15.41 9.83
CA ASP A 113 0.39 -16.74 9.37
C ASP A 113 0.27 -16.89 7.84
N ALA A 114 1.10 -17.76 7.26
CA ALA A 114 1.07 -18.07 5.83
C ALA A 114 -0.14 -18.92 5.39
N LYS A 115 -0.93 -19.45 6.34
CA LYS A 115 -2.13 -20.26 6.06
C LYS A 115 -3.41 -19.43 6.05
N PHE A 116 -3.32 -18.11 6.25
CA PHE A 116 -4.46 -17.18 6.24
C PHE A 116 -5.53 -17.55 7.27
N THR A 117 -5.11 -17.92 8.49
CA THR A 117 -6.02 -18.34 9.58
C THR A 117 -6.10 -17.31 10.71
N GLN A 118 -5.01 -16.62 11.01
CA GLN A 118 -4.91 -15.67 12.11
C GLN A 118 -4.97 -14.23 11.59
N ILE A 119 -6.17 -13.64 11.62
CA ILE A 119 -6.39 -12.26 11.16
C ILE A 119 -5.83 -11.29 12.22
N ILE A 120 -4.95 -10.40 11.78
CA ILE A 120 -4.47 -9.26 12.57
C ILE A 120 -5.47 -8.10 12.44
N HIS A 121 -5.84 -7.77 11.19
CA HIS A 121 -6.76 -6.68 10.89
C HIS A 121 -7.42 -6.88 9.52
N GLN A 122 -8.62 -6.33 9.34
CA GLN A 122 -9.30 -6.29 8.05
C GLN A 122 -9.77 -4.88 7.73
N PHE A 123 -9.34 -4.37 6.58
CA PHE A 123 -9.80 -3.12 6.01
C PHE A 123 -10.85 -3.41 4.94
N THR A 124 -11.94 -2.65 4.92
CA THR A 124 -13.04 -2.76 3.93
C THR A 124 -13.45 -1.37 3.46
N SER A 125 -14.30 -1.26 2.42
CA SER A 125 -14.84 0.04 1.98
C SER A 125 -15.55 0.84 3.09
N GLN A 126 -15.95 0.18 4.18
CA GLN A 126 -16.62 0.77 5.33
C GLN A 126 -15.66 1.17 6.47
N THR A 127 -14.35 0.92 6.33
CA THR A 127 -13.37 1.30 7.35
C THR A 127 -13.31 2.82 7.50
N SER A 128 -13.42 3.31 8.74
CA SER A 128 -13.40 4.73 9.08
C SER A 128 -11.98 5.28 9.23
N ASP A 129 -11.06 4.49 9.79
CA ASP A 129 -9.68 4.89 10.02
C ASP A 129 -8.69 4.07 9.17
N TRP A 130 -8.18 4.72 8.12
CA TRP A 130 -7.18 4.16 7.23
C TRP A 130 -5.75 4.54 7.61
N SER A 131 -5.57 5.36 8.64
CA SER A 131 -4.25 5.82 9.10
C SER A 131 -3.54 4.83 10.02
N LEU A 132 -4.22 3.73 10.37
CA LEU A 132 -3.73 2.68 11.24
C LEU A 132 -2.43 2.05 10.72
N ASN A 133 -1.43 2.03 11.60
CA ASN A 133 -0.17 1.32 11.39
C ASN A 133 -0.26 -0.05 12.05
N ILE A 134 -0.28 -1.11 11.26
CA ILE A 134 -0.35 -2.48 11.74
C ILE A 134 1.05 -3.05 11.86
N GLN A 135 1.34 -3.76 12.95
CA GLN A 135 2.62 -4.44 13.15
C GLN A 135 2.40 -5.94 13.30
N ALA A 136 3.23 -6.71 12.61
CA ALA A 136 3.37 -8.15 12.76
C ALA A 136 4.80 -8.46 13.23
N GLN A 137 5.03 -9.70 13.69
CA GLN A 137 6.36 -10.15 14.10
C GLN A 137 7.23 -10.43 12.86
N SER A 138 7.66 -11.67 12.65
CA SER A 138 8.55 -12.05 11.54
C SER A 138 7.83 -12.35 10.22
N LEU A 139 6.49 -12.45 10.24
CA LEU A 139 5.69 -12.78 9.06
C LEU A 139 4.42 -11.93 9.02
N LEU A 140 4.14 -11.39 7.84
CA LEU A 140 2.91 -10.69 7.52
C LEU A 140 2.39 -11.21 6.18
N ALA A 141 1.21 -11.82 6.19
CA ALA A 141 0.50 -12.19 4.96
C ALA A 141 -0.62 -11.19 4.68
N ILE A 142 -0.75 -10.79 3.43
CA ILE A 142 -1.75 -9.84 2.94
C ILE A 142 -2.62 -10.57 1.94
N HIS A 143 -3.92 -10.51 2.17
CA HIS A 143 -4.95 -11.02 1.27
C HIS A 143 -5.83 -9.87 0.83
N MET A 144 -5.94 -9.69 -0.47
CA MET A 144 -6.68 -8.60 -1.05
C MET A 144 -7.72 -9.14 -2.00
N ARG A 145 -8.94 -8.67 -1.80
CA ARG A 145 -10.09 -8.96 -2.65
C ARG A 145 -10.62 -7.65 -3.19
N ALA A 146 -10.80 -7.58 -4.49
CA ALA A 146 -11.43 -6.45 -5.15
C ALA A 146 -12.37 -6.90 -6.26
N ASN A 147 -13.51 -6.22 -6.34
CA ASN A 147 -14.44 -6.33 -7.44
C ASN A 147 -13.95 -5.52 -8.66
N ALA A 148 -14.62 -5.72 -9.80
CA ALA A 148 -14.37 -4.96 -11.01
C ALA A 148 -14.80 -3.50 -10.81
N ALA A 149 -13.88 -2.56 -11.00
CA ALA A 149 -14.16 -1.12 -10.87
C ALA A 149 -13.24 -0.29 -11.76
N ASN A 150 -13.45 1.03 -11.75
CA ASN A 150 -12.62 1.97 -12.50
C ASN A 150 -11.22 2.12 -11.87
N GLY A 151 -10.17 2.25 -12.69
CA GLY A 151 -8.80 2.48 -12.24
C GLY A 151 -8.52 3.79 -11.49
N ILE A 152 -9.53 4.62 -11.22
CA ILE A 152 -9.44 5.72 -10.24
C ILE A 152 -9.37 5.21 -8.79
N TYR A 153 -9.84 3.98 -8.53
CA TYR A 153 -9.79 3.30 -7.25
C TYR A 153 -8.49 2.49 -7.12
N GLY A 154 -8.06 2.25 -5.89
CA GLY A 154 -6.85 1.49 -5.62
C GLY A 154 -6.19 1.89 -4.31
N PHE A 155 -4.94 1.46 -4.13
CA PHE A 155 -4.15 1.85 -2.99
C PHE A 155 -2.65 1.74 -3.25
N ILE A 156 -1.90 2.46 -2.41
CA ILE A 156 -0.47 2.33 -2.19
C ILE A 156 -0.28 2.03 -0.72
N ALA A 157 0.42 0.95 -0.41
CA ALA A 157 0.77 0.57 0.94
C ALA A 157 2.28 0.44 1.08
N GLU A 158 2.75 0.71 2.28
CA GLU A 158 4.14 0.51 2.67
C GLU A 158 4.22 -0.71 3.60
N ILE A 159 5.13 -1.61 3.24
CA ILE A 159 5.61 -2.68 4.11
C ILE A 159 7.01 -2.29 4.52
N THR A 160 7.24 -2.10 5.81
CA THR A 160 8.56 -1.71 6.32
C THR A 160 9.00 -2.67 7.40
N VAL A 161 10.30 -2.88 7.49
CA VAL A 161 10.88 -3.45 8.69
C VAL A 161 10.95 -2.35 9.75
N VAL A 162 10.33 -2.57 10.91
CA VAL A 162 10.42 -1.62 12.02
C VAL A 162 11.80 -1.79 12.64
N PRO A 163 12.62 -0.71 12.70
CA PRO A 163 13.91 -0.80 13.37
C PRO A 163 13.70 -1.07 14.86
N THR A 164 14.44 -2.03 15.40
CA THR A 164 14.48 -2.34 16.83
C THR A 164 15.24 -1.30 17.67
N LEU A 165 15.80 -0.27 17.04
CA LEU A 165 16.57 0.76 17.71
C LEU A 165 15.64 1.77 18.39
N THR A 166 15.53 1.65 19.71
CA THR A 166 15.38 2.82 20.59
C THR A 166 16.59 3.74 20.37
N GLN A 167 16.60 4.51 19.29
CA GLN A 167 17.54 5.61 19.15
C GLN A 167 17.05 6.71 20.09
N THR A 168 17.56 6.70 21.32
CA THR A 168 17.66 7.94 22.11
C THR A 168 18.48 8.89 21.26
N CYS A 169 17.80 9.81 20.60
CA CYS A 169 18.45 10.92 19.92
C CYS A 169 19.07 11.79 21.01
N GLN A 170 20.33 11.50 21.37
CA GLN A 170 21.15 12.43 22.12
C GLN A 170 21.51 13.56 21.16
N CYS A 171 20.71 14.62 21.18
CA CYS A 171 21.11 15.91 20.64
C CYS A 171 22.31 16.41 21.46
N VAL A 172 23.52 16.07 21.05
CA VAL A 172 24.73 16.74 21.54
C VAL A 172 24.81 18.07 20.80
N PHE A 173 24.29 19.12 21.41
CA PHE A 173 24.63 20.49 21.04
C PHE A 173 26.08 20.72 21.47
N THR A 174 27.05 20.55 20.57
CA THR A 174 28.37 21.15 20.73
C THR A 174 28.24 22.64 20.41
N GLU A 175 28.15 23.49 21.44
CA GLU A 175 28.46 24.90 21.30
C GLU A 175 29.96 25.02 20.96
N ILE A 176 30.26 25.69 19.85
CA ILE A 176 31.60 26.06 19.46
C ILE A 176 31.85 27.44 20.08
N THR A 177 32.71 27.50 21.11
CA THR A 177 33.30 28.74 21.63
C THR A 177 34.57 29.12 20.90
#